data_AF-A0A931YE09-F1
#
_entry.id   AF-A0A931YE09-F1
#
_cell.length_a   1.000
_cell.length_b   1.000
_cell.length_c   1.000
_cell.angle_alpha   90.00
_cell.angle_beta   90.00
_cell.angle_gamma   90.00
#
_symmetry.space_group_name_H-M   'P 1'
#
loop_
_entity.id
_entity.type
_entity.pdbx_description
1 polymer ?
#
loop_
_entity_poly.entity_id
_entity_poly.type
_entity_poly.pdbx_seq_one_letter_code
_entity_poly.pdbx_strand_id
1 'polypeptide(L)'
;MNAKRKILMPIFNRAHYGRLRPVLKAIQNHPQLELKIVVGVPAAYGYFFKNIAHSRPRSWRTALPWYVLARVRSFIGKEYVLRNAFLAQNLIRDGFELESYVPMFFDGGRSETMAKTVSLGIGRLVEEIKKIKPDT
;
A
#
# COMPACT_ATOMS: atom_id res chain seq x y z
N MET A 1 -6.18 -0.89 -32.90
CA MET A 1 -5.63 -0.02 -31.82
C MET A 1 -4.77 -0.91 -30.93
N ASN A 2 -3.48 -0.62 -30.74
CA ASN A 2 -2.65 -1.41 -29.81
C ASN A 2 -3.17 -1.25 -28.38
N ALA A 3 -3.20 -2.35 -27.62
CA ALA A 3 -3.55 -2.32 -26.21
C ALA A 3 -2.61 -1.36 -25.45
N LYS A 4 -3.15 -0.60 -24.48
CA LYS A 4 -2.33 0.30 -23.66
C LYS A 4 -1.28 -0.51 -22.88
N ARG A 5 -0.05 -0.02 -22.81
CA ARG A 5 1.02 -0.64 -22.02
C ARG A 5 0.77 -0.38 -20.54
N LYS A 6 0.72 -1.45 -19.75
CA LYS A 6 0.45 -1.42 -18.30
C LYS A 6 1.71 -1.09 -17.53
N ILE A 7 1.69 0.02 -16.82
CA ILE A 7 2.79 0.49 -15.99
C ILE A 7 2.38 0.35 -14.52
N LEU A 8 3.07 -0.53 -13.79
CA LEU A 8 2.87 -0.72 -12.36
C LEU A 8 3.79 0.20 -11.55
N MET A 9 3.19 1.03 -10.70
CA MET A 9 3.92 1.92 -9.79
C MET A 9 3.62 1.56 -8.33
N PRO A 10 4.56 0.90 -7.62
CA PRO A 10 4.45 0.68 -6.19
C PRO A 10 4.75 1.98 -5.42
N ILE A 11 3.80 2.42 -4.60
CA ILE A 11 3.90 3.65 -3.80
C ILE A 11 3.75 3.30 -2.32
N PHE A 12 4.88 3.24 -1.62
CA PHE A 12 4.92 2.79 -0.22
C PHE A 12 5.15 3.91 0.78
N ASN A 13 5.76 5.04 0.39
CA ASN A 13 5.91 6.16 1.32
C ASN A 13 5.55 7.49 0.67
N ARG A 14 5.24 8.47 1.54
CA ARG A 14 4.85 9.82 1.13
C ARG A 14 5.99 10.56 0.43
N ALA A 15 7.24 10.33 0.84
CA ALA A 15 8.41 11.03 0.29
C ALA A 15 8.71 10.63 -1.17
N HIS A 16 8.50 9.36 -1.53
CA HIS A 16 8.56 8.86 -2.90
C HIS A 16 7.36 9.37 -3.68
N TYR A 17 6.15 9.33 -3.11
CA TYR A 17 4.96 9.83 -3.76
C TYR A 17 5.09 11.30 -4.18
N GLY A 18 5.55 12.17 -3.28
CA GLY A 18 5.68 13.60 -3.56
C GLY A 18 6.58 13.91 -4.76
N ARG A 19 7.63 13.11 -4.97
CA ARG A 19 8.54 13.25 -6.12
C ARG A 19 8.00 12.63 -7.40
N LEU A 20 7.24 11.54 -7.29
CA LEU A 20 6.70 10.81 -8.44
C LEU A 20 5.37 11.37 -8.94
N ARG A 21 4.67 12.21 -8.16
CA ARG A 21 3.36 12.77 -8.53
C ARG A 21 3.30 13.34 -9.97
N PRO A 22 4.27 14.14 -10.45
CA PRO A 22 4.25 14.61 -11.85
C PRO A 22 4.36 13.48 -12.87
N VAL A 23 5.21 12.48 -12.59
CA VAL A 23 5.39 11.30 -13.45
C VAL A 23 4.13 10.45 -13.50
N LEU A 24 3.51 10.19 -12.34
CA LEU A 24 2.24 9.45 -12.27
C LEU A 24 1.16 10.16 -13.08
N LYS A 25 1.09 11.50 -13.01
CA LYS A 25 0.10 12.26 -13.79
C LYS A 25 0.37 12.20 -15.29
N ALA A 26 1.64 12.27 -15.69
CA ALA A 26 2.04 12.11 -17.09
C ALA A 26 1.67 10.72 -17.62
N ILE A 27 1.90 9.65 -16.86
CA ILE A 27 1.52 8.28 -17.24
C ILE A 27 0.00 8.15 -17.34
N GLN A 28 -0.75 8.66 -16.35
CA GLN A 28 -2.21 8.60 -16.33
C GLN A 28 -2.85 9.28 -17.56
N ASN A 29 -2.28 10.39 -18.02
CA ASN A 29 -2.78 11.15 -19.15
C ASN A 29 -2.29 10.64 -20.52
N HIS A 30 -1.37 9.67 -20.56
CA HIS A 30 -0.78 9.21 -21.80
C HIS A 30 -1.75 8.26 -22.56
N PRO A 31 -2.02 8.49 -23.86
CA PRO A 31 -3.04 7.73 -24.59
C PRO A 31 -2.70 6.24 -24.74
N GLN A 32 -1.42 5.88 -24.66
CA GLN A 32 -0.93 4.51 -24.83
C GLN A 32 -0.54 3.82 -23.52
N LEU A 33 -0.66 4.48 -22.36
CA LEU A 33 -0.26 3.88 -21.08
C LEU A 33 -1.47 3.68 -20.17
N GLU A 34 -1.42 2.61 -19.38
CA GLU A 34 -2.38 2.32 -18.32
C GLU A 34 -1.62 2.29 -16.99
N LEU A 35 -1.89 3.26 -16.11
CA LEU A 35 -1.26 3.34 -14.80
C LEU A 35 -1.95 2.39 -13.81
N LYS A 36 -1.17 1.51 -13.19
CA LYS A 36 -1.59 0.65 -12.08
C LYS A 36 -0.82 1.03 -10.83
N ILE A 37 -1.51 1.46 -9.78
CA ILE A 37 -0.87 1.84 -8.51
C ILE A 37 -1.14 0.78 -7.46
N VAL A 38 -0.07 0.36 -6.78
CA VAL A 38 -0.14 -0.48 -5.59
C VAL A 38 0.37 0.32 -4.41
N VAL A 39 -0.47 0.49 -3.39
CA VAL A 39 -0.16 1.35 -2.25
C VAL A 39 0.18 0.56 -1.00
N GLY A 40 1.15 1.03 -0.24
CA GLY A 40 1.48 0.46 1.06
C GLY A 40 0.46 0.90 2.12
N VAL A 41 0.00 -0.04 2.95
CA VAL A 41 -0.92 0.23 4.06
C VAL A 41 -0.44 -0.43 5.36
N PRO A 42 -0.96 -0.04 6.53
CA PRO A 42 -0.65 -0.70 7.79
C PRO A 42 -0.85 -2.21 7.73
N ALA A 43 0.11 -2.97 8.26
CA ALA A 43 0.07 -4.43 8.28
C ALA A 43 -1.14 -4.96 9.07
N ALA A 44 -1.68 -4.19 10.01
CA ALA A 44 -2.88 -4.52 10.79
C ALA A 44 -4.11 -4.86 9.93
N TYR A 45 -4.27 -4.24 8.75
CA TYR A 45 -5.38 -4.55 7.85
C TYR A 45 -5.28 -5.97 7.25
N GLY A 46 -4.07 -6.45 6.98
CA GLY A 46 -3.84 -7.72 6.26
C GLY A 46 -3.35 -8.89 7.12
N TYR A 47 -2.59 -8.61 8.18
CA TYR A 47 -1.78 -9.61 8.89
C TYR A 47 -1.82 -9.41 10.41
N PHE A 48 -2.99 -9.59 11.03
CA PHE A 48 -3.19 -9.34 12.47
C PHE A 48 -2.14 -9.98 13.38
N PHE A 49 -1.93 -11.29 13.29
CA PHE A 49 -0.96 -12.00 14.15
C PHE A 49 0.49 -11.61 13.87
N LYS A 50 0.90 -11.48 12.61
CA LYS A 50 2.25 -10.99 12.27
C LYS A 50 2.45 -9.55 12.74
N ASN A 51 1.41 -8.72 12.62
CA ASN A 51 1.43 -7.34 13.09
C ASN A 51 1.64 -7.28 14.60
N ILE A 52 0.95 -8.11 15.38
CA ILE A 52 1.18 -8.20 16.82
C ILE A 52 2.60 -8.70 17.14
N ALA A 53 3.07 -9.74 16.45
CA ALA A 53 4.39 -10.32 16.72
C ALA A 53 5.56 -9.34 16.45
N HIS A 54 5.44 -8.50 15.41
CA HIS A 54 6.55 -7.69 14.90
C HIS A 54 6.42 -6.19 15.15
N SER A 55 5.23 -5.70 15.50
CA SER A 55 5.06 -4.30 15.88
C SER A 55 5.67 -4.02 17.25
N ARG A 56 6.13 -2.79 17.40
CA ARG A 56 6.66 -2.20 18.63
C ARG A 56 5.96 -0.84 18.85
N PRO A 57 4.64 -0.84 19.12
CA PRO A 57 3.90 0.38 19.38
C PRO A 57 4.38 1.05 20.66
N ARG A 58 4.13 2.36 20.79
CA ARG A 58 4.42 3.09 22.04
C ARG A 58 3.60 2.58 23.22
N SER A 59 2.36 2.13 22.98
CA SER A 59 1.49 1.53 24.00
C SER A 59 0.62 0.44 23.38
N TRP A 60 0.70 -0.76 23.95
CA TRP A 60 -0.14 -1.89 23.53
C TRP A 60 -1.61 -1.69 23.88
N ARG A 61 -1.92 -0.97 24.96
CA ARG A 61 -3.30 -0.71 25.38
C ARG A 61 -4.09 0.10 24.36
N THR A 62 -3.41 1.01 23.64
CA THR A 62 -4.03 1.84 22.60
C THR A 62 -3.95 1.18 21.22
N ALA A 63 -2.84 0.50 20.93
CA ALA A 63 -2.62 -0.10 19.61
C ALA A 63 -3.45 -1.37 19.38
N LEU A 64 -3.60 -2.24 20.38
CA LEU A 64 -4.28 -3.52 20.22
C LEU A 64 -5.77 -3.38 19.84
N PRO A 65 -6.59 -2.52 20.50
CA PRO A 65 -7.96 -2.27 20.06
C PRO A 65 -8.02 -1.78 18.62
N TRP A 66 -7.10 -0.89 18.23
CA TRP A 66 -7.02 -0.39 16.86
C TRP A 66 -6.65 -1.50 15.87
N TYR A 67 -5.71 -2.40 16.18
CA TYR A 67 -5.36 -3.54 15.32
C TYR A 67 -6.52 -4.49 15.11
N VAL A 68 -7.27 -4.80 16.17
CA VAL A 68 -8.46 -5.66 16.09
C VAL A 68 -9.50 -5.00 15.18
N LEU A 69 -9.81 -3.72 15.43
CA LEU A 69 -10.77 -2.97 14.61
C LEU A 69 -10.34 -2.87 13.15
N ALA A 70 -9.06 -2.59 12.88
CA ALA A 70 -8.52 -2.52 11.52
C ALA A 70 -8.66 -3.87 10.81
N ARG A 71 -8.36 -4.98 11.49
CA ARG A 71 -8.51 -6.31 10.92
C ARG A 71 -9.96 -6.67 10.65
N VAL A 72 -10.85 -6.49 11.62
CA VAL A 72 -12.28 -6.80 11.46
C VAL A 72 -12.88 -5.96 10.34
N ARG A 73 -12.60 -4.65 10.31
CA ARG A 73 -13.15 -3.75 9.29
C ARG A 73 -12.52 -3.95 7.90
N SER A 74 -11.34 -4.56 7.80
CA SER A 74 -10.75 -4.92 6.49
C SER A 74 -11.62 -5.89 5.69
N PHE A 75 -12.46 -6.69 6.36
CA PHE A 75 -13.40 -7.60 5.70
C PHE A 75 -14.59 -6.90 5.04
N ILE A 76 -14.86 -5.63 5.38
CA ILE A 76 -15.86 -4.79 4.69
C ILE A 76 -15.48 -4.60 3.21
N GLY A 77 -14.18 -4.62 2.91
CA GLY A 77 -13.67 -4.64 1.55
C GLY A 77 -12.41 -3.80 1.36
N LYS A 78 -11.83 -3.92 0.17
CA LYS A 78 -10.65 -3.16 -0.26
C LYS A 78 -10.85 -1.65 -0.11
N GLU A 79 -12.03 -1.16 -0.50
CA GLU A 79 -12.36 0.27 -0.49
C GLU A 79 -12.28 0.87 0.92
N TYR A 80 -12.70 0.13 1.94
CA TYR A 80 -12.55 0.54 3.34
C TYR A 80 -11.07 0.74 3.70
N VAL A 81 -10.21 -0.22 3.36
CA VAL A 81 -8.78 -0.14 3.67
C VAL A 81 -8.13 1.06 2.98
N LEU A 82 -8.38 1.23 1.68
CA LEU A 82 -7.84 2.34 0.90
C LEU A 82 -8.32 3.70 1.41
N ARG A 83 -9.59 3.81 1.81
CA ARG A 83 -10.14 5.05 2.36
C ARG A 83 -9.63 5.36 3.76
N ASN A 84 -9.13 4.39 4.51
CA ASN A 84 -8.64 4.62 5.89
C ASN A 84 -7.11 4.65 5.98
N ALA A 85 -6.38 4.28 4.93
CA ALA A 85 -4.93 4.39 4.88
C ALA A 85 -4.49 5.78 4.39
N PHE A 86 -3.67 6.48 5.17
CA PHE A 86 -3.26 7.86 4.89
C PHE A 86 -2.63 8.07 3.50
N LEU A 87 -1.70 7.20 3.09
CA LEU A 87 -1.05 7.33 1.78
C LEU A 87 -2.04 7.10 0.63
N ALA A 88 -2.92 6.11 0.78
CA ALA A 88 -3.96 5.81 -0.19
C ALA A 88 -4.97 6.96 -0.33
N GLN A 89 -5.38 7.56 0.78
CA GLN A 89 -6.25 8.74 0.76
C GLN A 89 -5.63 9.89 -0.05
N ASN A 90 -4.33 10.18 0.13
CA ASN A 90 -3.67 11.25 -0.61
C ASN A 90 -3.64 11.00 -2.11
N LEU A 91 -3.36 9.76 -2.53
CA LEU A 91 -3.41 9.35 -3.93
C LEU A 91 -4.83 9.47 -4.53
N ILE A 92 -5.84 8.99 -3.81
CA ILE A 92 -7.24 9.06 -4.25
C ILE A 92 -7.70 10.51 -4.36
N ARG A 93 -7.36 11.36 -3.38
CA ARG A 93 -7.68 12.80 -3.41
C ARG A 93 -7.03 13.51 -4.60
N ASP A 94 -5.87 13.06 -5.04
CA ASP A 94 -5.17 13.57 -6.21
C ASP A 94 -5.70 12.98 -7.55
N GLY A 95 -6.75 12.16 -7.50
CA GLY A 95 -7.42 11.60 -8.68
C GLY A 95 -6.75 10.36 -9.25
N PHE A 96 -5.94 9.65 -8.46
CA PHE A 96 -5.34 8.39 -8.87
C PHE A 96 -6.22 7.20 -8.48
N GLU A 97 -6.36 6.25 -9.39
CA GLU A 97 -7.00 4.96 -9.14
C GLU A 97 -5.99 3.96 -8.56
N LEU A 98 -6.41 3.25 -7.51
CA LEU A 98 -5.56 2.28 -6.81
C LEU A 98 -6.00 0.85 -7.15
N GLU A 99 -5.12 0.12 -7.82
CA GLU A 99 -5.36 -1.25 -8.27
C GLU A 99 -5.42 -2.22 -7.08
N SER A 100 -4.47 -2.10 -6.15
CA SER A 100 -4.44 -2.91 -4.94
C SER A 100 -3.64 -2.25 -3.82
N TYR A 101 -3.51 -2.96 -2.69
CA TYR A 101 -2.72 -2.51 -1.56
C TYR A 101 -1.83 -3.63 -1.03
N VAL A 102 -0.75 -3.22 -0.37
CA VAL A 102 0.24 -4.09 0.26
C VAL A 102 0.25 -3.79 1.77
N PRO A 103 -0.29 -4.69 2.62
CA PRO A 103 -0.20 -4.53 4.06
C PRO A 103 1.23 -4.82 4.53
N MET A 104 2.03 -3.78 4.75
CA MET A 104 3.46 -3.94 5.06
C MET A 104 3.94 -3.20 6.31
N PHE A 105 3.32 -2.07 6.66
CA PHE A 105 3.84 -1.24 7.75
C PHE A 105 3.50 -1.83 9.11
N PHE A 106 4.50 -2.40 9.78
CA PHE A 106 4.43 -2.67 11.21
C PHE A 106 4.54 -1.36 11.99
N ASP A 107 3.82 -1.26 13.11
CA ASP A 107 3.89 -0.08 13.98
C ASP A 107 5.19 -0.09 14.78
N GLY A 108 5.79 1.07 15.00
CA GLY A 108 7.03 1.26 15.74
C GLY A 108 8.17 1.85 14.91
N GLY A 109 9.07 2.55 15.59
CA GLY A 109 10.20 3.28 14.96
C GLY A 109 11.56 2.59 15.07
N ARG A 110 11.61 1.31 15.45
CA ARG A 110 12.88 0.57 15.57
C ARG A 110 13.37 0.10 14.20
N SER A 111 14.70 0.10 14.01
CA SER A 111 15.36 -0.36 12.78
C SER A 111 14.94 -1.79 12.40
N GLU A 112 14.81 -2.69 13.38
CA GLU A 112 14.32 -4.05 13.20
C GLU A 112 12.90 -4.09 12.59
N THR A 113 11.98 -3.30 13.13
CA THR A 113 10.58 -3.23 12.66
C THR A 113 10.50 -2.66 11.24
N MET A 114 11.34 -1.66 10.94
CA MET A 114 11.45 -1.10 9.59
C MET A 114 12.02 -2.13 8.59
N ALA A 115 13.08 -2.87 8.97
CA ALA A 115 13.63 -3.93 8.11
C ALA A 115 12.59 -5.00 7.79
N LYS A 116 11.84 -5.47 8.81
CA LYS A 116 10.75 -6.45 8.62
C LYS A 116 9.63 -5.93 7.71
N THR A 117 9.28 -4.65 7.81
CA THR A 117 8.31 -4.00 6.93
C THR A 117 8.75 -4.07 5.47
N VAL A 118 10.03 -3.78 5.19
CA VAL A 118 10.57 -3.85 3.83
C VAL A 118 10.56 -5.28 3.31
N SER A 119 11.02 -6.25 4.11
CA SER A 119 11.00 -7.67 3.73
C SER A 119 9.59 -8.15 3.36
N LEU A 120 8.59 -7.79 4.18
CA LEU A 120 7.19 -8.12 3.93
C LEU A 120 6.66 -7.42 2.67
N GLY A 121 6.99 -6.15 2.49
CA GLY A 121 6.60 -5.35 1.33
C GLY A 121 7.11 -5.93 0.01
N ILE A 122 8.39 -6.34 -0.04
CA ILE A 122 8.99 -6.98 -1.22
C ILE A 122 8.25 -8.28 -1.55
N GLY A 123 8.07 -9.16 -0.57
CA GLY A 123 7.39 -10.44 -0.79
C GLY A 123 5.98 -10.24 -1.36
N ARG A 124 5.23 -9.28 -0.81
CA ARG A 124 3.87 -9.01 -1.28
C ARG A 124 3.83 -8.28 -2.62
N LEU A 125 4.79 -7.40 -2.90
CA LEU A 125 4.91 -6.74 -4.19
C LEU A 125 5.14 -7.75 -5.31
N VAL A 126 5.94 -8.80 -5.08
CA VAL A 126 6.14 -9.88 -6.06
C VAL A 126 4.81 -10.56 -6.41
N GLU A 127 3.93 -10.79 -5.42
CA GLU A 127 2.60 -11.36 -5.66
C GLU A 127 1.70 -10.39 -6.45
N GLU A 128 1.75 -9.09 -6.16
CA GLU A 128 1.00 -8.08 -6.92
C GLU A 128 1.49 -7.94 -8.36
N ILE A 129 2.81 -8.01 -8.61
CA ILE A 129 3.38 -8.05 -9.96
C ILE A 129 2.84 -9.27 -10.73
N LYS A 130 2.83 -10.46 -10.10
CA LYS A 130 2.29 -11.69 -10.73
C LYS A 130 0.81 -11.59 -11.06
N LYS A 131 0.04 -10.89 -10.21
CA LYS A 131 -1.39 -10.67 -10.41
C LYS A 131 -1.68 -9.65 -11.51
N ILE A 132 -1.00 -8.51 -11.47
CA ILE A 132 -1.26 -7.37 -12.36
C ILE A 132 -0.66 -7.59 -13.76
N LYS A 133 0.49 -8.30 -13.83
CA LYS A 133 1.25 -8.57 -15.06
C LYS A 133 1.49 -7.28 -15.87
N PRO A 134 2.25 -6.32 -15.31
CA PRO A 134 2.64 -5.12 -16.05
C PRO A 134 3.52 -5.47 -17.25
N ASP A 135 3.53 -4.61 -18.25
CA ASP A 135 4.38 -4.76 -19.42
C ASP A 135 5.82 -4.30 -19.09
N THR A 136 6.80 -5.09 -19.54
CA THR A 136 8.23 -4.75 -19.51
C THR A 136 8.68 -3.89 -20.69
#